data_AF-A0A6I4XCJ5-F1
#
_entry.id   AF-A0A6I4XCJ5-F1
#
_cell.length_a   1.000
_cell.length_b   1.000
_cell.length_c   1.000
_cell.angle_alpha   90.00
_cell.angle_beta   90.00
_cell.angle_gamma   90.00
#
_symmetry.space_group_name_H-M   'P 1'
#
loop_
_entity.id
_entity.type
_entity.pdbx_description
1 polymer ?
#
loop_
_entity_poly.entity_id
_entity_poly.type
_entity_poly.pdbx_seq_one_letter_code
_entity_poly.pdbx_strand_id
1 'polypeptide(L)'
;MSFIKYEYIRIDKFSRPGIKNYGIKGIIMHYTANNGGTARNHKDYFNNLNGVYASAHLFVDDNEAICIIPLDEVAYHANDTVRYNSDGSIYKPLYSQIGNANYGAIGVEMCLDRNGNITEKTFQNTVKAVKELIAKYPNVTRNKIWRHYDVTGKNCPAPWVAKPSELERFKDAVFGKTSGSNSTAKPSTPSAKPSTPATKPSYITLSVDGKFGPATARRLQQYFGTTQDSVISHQYKQKFNQNIYAAQFDQTLRGSNVIRALQKLLGVSQDGLMGQATIKALQKRLGTTQDGIISPVSNVVKALQQALNKNKL
;
A
#
# COMPACT_ATOMS: atom_id res chain seq x y z
N MET A 1 22.88 -6.45 21.40
CA MET A 1 21.75 -6.10 22.29
C MET A 1 20.56 -5.72 21.41
N SER A 2 19.35 -6.05 21.86
CA SER A 2 18.09 -5.67 21.20
C SER A 2 17.98 -4.13 21.13
N PHE A 3 17.58 -3.58 19.98
CA PHE A 3 17.20 -2.17 19.87
C PHE A 3 15.81 -1.94 20.46
N ILE A 4 14.91 -2.92 20.34
CA ILE A 4 13.58 -2.87 20.93
C ILE A 4 13.68 -3.09 22.45
N LYS A 5 13.10 -2.18 23.22
CA LYS A 5 12.89 -2.33 24.66
C LYS A 5 11.54 -2.99 24.91
N TYR A 6 11.54 -4.17 25.51
CA TYR A 6 10.32 -4.90 25.84
C TYR A 6 9.85 -4.51 27.24
N GLU A 7 8.82 -3.66 27.30
CA GLU A 7 8.31 -3.09 28.55
C GLU A 7 6.78 -3.14 28.56
N TYR A 8 6.28 -4.31 28.89
CA TYR A 8 4.86 -4.59 28.74
C TYR A 8 3.99 -3.82 29.72
N ILE A 9 2.85 -3.33 29.23
CA ILE A 9 1.81 -2.74 30.07
C ILE A 9 1.04 -3.83 30.83
N ARG A 10 0.28 -3.44 31.86
CA ARG A 10 -0.54 -4.40 32.62
C ARG A 10 -1.59 -5.06 31.72
N ILE A 11 -2.00 -6.28 32.06
CA ILE A 11 -3.13 -6.92 31.39
C ILE A 11 -4.41 -6.16 31.78
N ASP A 12 -5.22 -5.83 30.79
CA ASP A 12 -6.51 -5.18 30.95
C ASP A 12 -7.39 -5.40 29.70
N LYS A 13 -8.71 -5.20 29.82
CA LYS A 13 -9.62 -5.48 28.70
C LYS A 13 -9.53 -4.48 27.54
N PHE A 14 -9.09 -3.25 27.79
CA PHE A 14 -9.11 -2.13 26.85
C PHE A 14 -7.88 -2.09 25.94
N SER A 15 -6.69 -2.35 26.49
CA SER A 15 -5.45 -2.20 25.73
C SER A 15 -4.66 -3.49 25.57
N ARG A 16 -4.52 -4.30 26.64
CA ARG A 16 -3.77 -5.57 26.60
C ARG A 16 -4.60 -6.74 27.11
N PRO A 17 -5.35 -7.45 26.23
CA PRO A 17 -6.27 -8.48 26.65
C PRO A 17 -5.62 -9.77 27.16
N GLY A 18 -4.30 -9.95 27.00
CA GLY A 18 -3.60 -11.19 27.36
C GLY A 18 -3.95 -12.40 26.48
N ILE A 19 -4.68 -12.18 25.37
CA ILE A 19 -5.07 -13.22 24.42
C ILE A 19 -3.90 -13.52 23.49
N LYS A 20 -3.57 -14.81 23.29
CA LYS A 20 -2.56 -15.23 22.32
C LYS A 20 -3.01 -15.02 20.89
N ASN A 21 -2.09 -14.57 20.04
CA ASN A 21 -2.34 -14.39 18.62
C ASN A 21 -2.18 -15.72 17.85
N TYR A 22 -2.56 -15.73 16.56
CA TYR A 22 -2.51 -16.91 15.69
C TYR A 22 -1.17 -17.06 14.97
N GLY A 23 -0.10 -16.50 15.54
CA GLY A 23 1.21 -16.37 14.90
C GLY A 23 1.30 -15.15 14.00
N ILE A 24 2.53 -14.64 13.84
CA ILE A 24 2.81 -13.42 13.10
C ILE A 24 2.85 -13.68 11.60
N LYS A 25 1.90 -13.08 10.87
CA LYS A 25 1.75 -13.15 9.42
C LYS A 25 2.23 -11.89 8.71
N GLY A 26 2.44 -10.79 9.44
CA GLY A 26 3.02 -9.56 8.89
C GLY A 26 3.10 -8.42 9.89
N ILE A 27 3.41 -7.23 9.38
CA ILE A 27 3.56 -5.99 10.15
C ILE A 27 2.62 -4.95 9.57
N ILE A 28 1.91 -4.23 10.44
CA ILE A 28 1.03 -3.13 10.05
C ILE A 28 1.60 -1.83 10.61
N MET A 29 1.93 -0.93 9.70
CA MET A 29 2.51 0.38 9.97
C MET A 29 1.40 1.39 10.23
N HIS A 30 1.60 2.19 11.27
CA HIS A 30 0.75 3.26 11.73
C HIS A 30 1.57 4.51 12.03
N TYR A 31 0.86 5.60 12.31
CA TYR A 31 1.41 6.79 12.95
C TYR A 31 0.46 7.22 14.06
N THR A 32 1.00 7.82 15.10
CA THR A 32 0.20 8.09 16.31
C THR A 32 -0.85 9.17 16.12
N ALA A 33 -0.71 10.02 15.08
CA ALA A 33 -1.50 11.24 14.89
C ALA A 33 -1.51 12.16 16.14
N ASN A 34 -0.50 12.02 17.01
CA ASN A 34 -0.37 12.72 18.28
C ASN A 34 0.93 13.51 18.30
N ASN A 35 0.83 14.80 17.96
CA ASN A 35 1.99 15.70 17.83
C ASN A 35 2.75 15.80 19.15
N GLY A 36 4.03 15.47 19.13
CA GLY A 36 4.91 15.52 20.31
C GLY A 36 4.75 14.36 21.29
N GLY A 37 3.87 13.40 21.02
CA GLY A 37 3.71 12.22 21.85
C GLY A 37 4.87 11.24 21.64
N THR A 38 5.67 11.01 22.68
CA THR A 38 6.81 10.07 22.67
C THR A 38 6.35 8.61 22.80
N ALA A 39 7.23 7.65 22.54
CA ALA A 39 6.95 6.23 22.77
C ALA A 39 6.57 5.95 24.23
N ARG A 40 7.21 6.64 25.18
CA ARG A 40 6.89 6.58 26.62
C ARG A 40 5.50 7.11 26.93
N ASN A 41 5.12 8.26 26.37
CA ASN A 41 3.78 8.81 26.57
C ASN A 41 2.70 7.85 26.09
N HIS A 42 2.93 7.19 24.95
CA HIS A 42 1.97 6.20 24.44
C HIS A 42 1.93 4.95 25.32
N LYS A 43 3.07 4.44 25.80
CA LYS A 43 3.09 3.35 26.79
C LYS A 43 2.24 3.71 28.02
N ASP A 44 2.46 4.88 28.61
CA ASP A 44 1.76 5.31 29.82
C ASP A 44 0.26 5.52 29.57
N TYR A 45 -0.10 6.06 28.40
CA TYR A 45 -1.48 6.20 27.96
C TYR A 45 -2.17 4.83 27.84
N PHE A 46 -1.59 3.89 27.09
CA PHE A 46 -2.19 2.56 26.91
C PHE A 46 -2.24 1.78 28.22
N ASN A 47 -1.23 1.90 29.08
CA ASN A 47 -1.25 1.28 30.40
C ASN A 47 -2.43 1.75 31.27
N ASN A 48 -2.98 2.93 31.01
CA ASN A 48 -4.09 3.51 31.77
C ASN A 48 -5.37 3.69 30.94
N LEU A 49 -5.44 3.10 29.74
CA LEU A 49 -6.57 3.27 28.83
C LEU A 49 -7.86 2.74 29.45
N ASN A 50 -8.95 3.48 29.26
CA ASN A 50 -10.29 3.11 29.70
C ASN A 50 -11.33 3.61 28.68
N GLY A 51 -12.42 2.87 28.51
CA GLY A 51 -13.57 3.27 27.69
C GLY A 51 -13.42 3.04 26.18
N VAL A 52 -12.25 2.69 25.68
CA VAL A 52 -12.00 2.38 24.26
C VAL A 52 -11.09 1.16 24.14
N TYR A 53 -11.35 0.30 23.15
CA TYR A 53 -10.49 -0.83 22.82
C TYR A 53 -9.46 -0.42 21.77
N ALA A 54 -8.22 -0.15 22.19
CA ALA A 54 -7.15 0.27 21.29
C ALA A 54 -5.79 -0.09 21.87
N SER A 55 -4.87 -0.53 21.02
CA SER A 55 -3.46 -0.71 21.35
C SER A 55 -2.64 -1.03 20.11
N ALA A 56 -1.32 -0.88 20.20
CA ALA A 56 -0.36 -1.42 19.23
C ALA A 56 0.77 -2.12 19.99
N HIS A 57 1.54 -2.94 19.28
CA HIS A 57 2.62 -3.70 19.93
C HIS A 57 3.83 -2.81 20.21
N LEU A 58 4.20 -1.95 19.26
CA LEU A 58 5.46 -1.23 19.25
C LEU A 58 5.22 0.26 18.98
N PHE A 59 5.83 1.14 19.77
CA PHE A 59 5.86 2.58 19.56
C PHE A 59 7.31 3.02 19.36
N VAL A 60 7.56 3.82 18.32
CA VAL A 60 8.91 4.23 17.94
C VAL A 60 8.97 5.74 17.76
N ASP A 61 9.91 6.39 18.43
CA ASP A 61 10.19 7.82 18.28
C ASP A 61 11.67 8.07 17.91
N ASP A 62 12.10 9.34 17.97
CA ASP A 62 13.45 9.78 17.67
C ASP A 62 14.54 9.11 18.54
N ASN A 63 14.18 8.63 19.73
CA ASN A 63 15.11 8.19 20.76
C ASN A 63 15.09 6.67 20.96
N GLU A 64 13.92 6.04 20.91
CA GLU A 64 13.76 4.64 21.26
C GLU A 64 12.61 3.92 20.54
N ALA A 65 12.59 2.60 20.66
CA ALA A 65 11.50 1.73 20.28
C ALA A 65 11.05 0.90 21.49
N ILE A 66 9.77 1.01 21.88
CA ILE A 66 9.22 0.34 23.06
C ILE A 66 8.10 -0.61 22.63
N CYS A 67 8.29 -1.90 22.91
CA CYS A 67 7.29 -2.93 22.73
C CYS A 67 6.47 -3.07 24.02
N ILE A 68 5.19 -2.69 23.96
CA ILE A 68 4.31 -2.58 25.12
C ILE A 68 3.33 -3.75 25.26
N ILE A 69 3.16 -4.55 24.21
CA ILE A 69 2.40 -5.81 24.22
C ILE A 69 3.31 -6.92 23.71
N PRO A 70 3.40 -8.08 24.36
CA PRO A 70 4.17 -9.21 23.86
C PRO A 70 3.80 -9.55 22.41
N LEU A 71 4.80 -9.86 21.58
CA LEU A 71 4.61 -10.11 20.16
C LEU A 71 3.80 -11.37 19.85
N ASP A 72 3.54 -12.22 20.84
CA ASP A 72 2.68 -13.41 20.75
C ASP A 72 1.27 -13.18 21.34
N GLU A 73 0.95 -11.94 21.73
CA GLU A 73 -0.38 -11.51 22.18
C GLU A 73 -1.11 -10.67 21.11
N VAL A 74 -2.40 -10.48 21.30
CA VAL A 74 -3.27 -9.63 20.47
C VAL A 74 -3.14 -8.16 20.86
N ALA A 75 -3.09 -7.27 19.87
CA ALA A 75 -3.27 -5.82 20.06
C ALA A 75 -4.43 -5.29 19.20
N TYR A 76 -5.15 -4.29 19.68
CA TYR A 76 -6.33 -3.73 19.03
C TYR A 76 -5.97 -2.55 18.11
N HIS A 77 -5.40 -2.81 16.93
CA HIS A 77 -4.90 -1.73 16.05
C HIS A 77 -5.53 -1.67 14.67
N ALA A 78 -5.94 -2.79 14.06
CA ALA A 78 -6.23 -2.82 12.62
C ALA A 78 -7.42 -3.71 12.22
N ASN A 79 -8.49 -3.72 13.04
CA ASN A 79 -9.72 -4.43 12.71
C ASN A 79 -11.00 -3.57 12.75
N ASP A 80 -10.86 -2.26 12.86
CA ASP A 80 -11.96 -1.29 12.73
C ASP A 80 -12.67 -1.36 11.37
N THR A 81 -13.95 -0.99 11.37
CA THR A 81 -14.77 -0.85 10.16
C THR A 81 -14.90 0.64 9.84
N VAL A 82 -14.10 1.11 8.89
CA VAL A 82 -14.08 2.53 8.47
C VAL A 82 -14.61 2.74 7.06
N ARG A 83 -14.75 1.66 6.29
CA ARG A 83 -15.17 1.70 4.90
C ARG A 83 -15.99 0.47 4.55
N TYR A 84 -16.95 0.65 3.65
CA TYR A 84 -17.75 -0.41 3.06
C TYR A 84 -17.50 -0.46 1.55
N ASN A 85 -17.65 -1.66 0.99
CA ASN A 85 -17.72 -1.88 -0.44
C ASN A 85 -19.08 -1.41 -0.99
N SER A 86 -19.19 -1.32 -2.32
CA SER A 86 -20.44 -0.93 -2.98
C SER A 86 -21.59 -1.91 -2.76
N ASP A 87 -21.29 -3.17 -2.44
CA ASP A 87 -22.28 -4.22 -2.12
C ASP A 87 -22.69 -4.24 -0.64
N GLY A 88 -22.23 -3.27 0.15
CA GLY A 88 -22.51 -3.16 1.59
C GLY A 88 -21.62 -4.05 2.47
N SER A 89 -20.76 -4.89 1.90
CA SER A 89 -19.80 -5.68 2.68
C SER A 89 -18.69 -4.80 3.28
N ILE A 90 -18.09 -5.23 4.39
CA ILE A 90 -17.02 -4.49 5.07
C ILE A 90 -15.77 -4.50 4.18
N TYR A 91 -15.14 -3.33 3.99
CA TYR A 91 -13.89 -3.22 3.24
C TYR A 91 -12.71 -3.82 4.05
N LYS A 92 -12.34 -5.06 3.73
CA LYS A 92 -11.19 -5.77 4.32
C LYS A 92 -10.40 -6.53 3.25
N PRO A 93 -9.69 -5.84 2.33
CA PRO A 93 -9.06 -6.46 1.17
C PRO A 93 -7.97 -7.49 1.53
N LEU A 94 -7.39 -7.41 2.72
CA LEU A 94 -6.36 -8.35 3.19
C LEU A 94 -6.92 -9.49 4.05
N TYR A 95 -8.23 -9.58 4.28
CA TYR A 95 -8.80 -10.57 5.21
C TYR A 95 -8.50 -12.01 4.79
N SER A 96 -8.51 -12.33 3.50
CA SER A 96 -8.15 -13.67 3.03
C SER A 96 -6.67 -14.02 3.21
N GLN A 97 -5.80 -13.01 3.33
CA GLN A 97 -4.35 -13.20 3.50
C GLN A 97 -3.95 -13.29 4.98
N ILE A 98 -4.53 -12.46 5.84
CA ILE A 98 -4.11 -12.33 7.25
C ILE A 98 -5.23 -12.55 8.26
N GLY A 99 -6.49 -12.66 7.83
CA GLY A 99 -7.65 -12.75 8.71
C GLY A 99 -7.91 -11.43 9.44
N ASN A 100 -8.38 -11.54 10.70
CA ASN A 100 -8.41 -10.41 11.61
C ASN A 100 -6.98 -9.99 11.95
N ALA A 101 -6.56 -8.83 11.45
CA ALA A 101 -5.21 -8.32 11.62
C ALA A 101 -4.74 -8.18 13.08
N ASN A 102 -5.66 -7.90 14.02
CA ASN A 102 -5.33 -7.84 15.46
C ASN A 102 -4.74 -9.16 15.99
N TYR A 103 -5.08 -10.28 15.36
CA TYR A 103 -4.67 -11.65 15.76
C TYR A 103 -3.52 -12.21 14.94
N GLY A 104 -2.99 -11.47 13.97
CA GLY A 104 -2.02 -12.03 13.02
C GLY A 104 -0.94 -11.07 12.56
N ALA A 105 -0.91 -9.84 13.07
CA ALA A 105 0.07 -8.85 12.65
C ALA A 105 0.59 -8.03 13.83
N ILE A 106 1.86 -7.64 13.73
CA ILE A 106 2.47 -6.70 14.68
C ILE A 106 2.10 -5.28 14.23
N GLY A 107 1.28 -4.60 15.02
CA GLY A 107 1.05 -3.16 14.90
C GLY A 107 2.26 -2.34 15.37
N VAL A 108 2.80 -1.49 14.50
CA VAL A 108 3.94 -0.59 14.76
C VAL A 108 3.51 0.86 14.55
N GLU A 109 3.64 1.67 15.58
CA GLU A 109 3.28 3.09 15.63
C GLU A 109 4.51 3.99 15.53
N MET A 110 4.54 4.83 14.50
CA MET A 110 5.55 5.89 14.37
C MET A 110 5.07 7.16 15.10
N CYS A 111 5.78 7.54 16.15
CA CYS A 111 5.52 8.75 16.92
C CYS A 111 5.89 10.01 16.14
N LEU A 112 5.21 11.12 16.45
CA LEU A 112 5.37 12.39 15.75
C LEU A 112 6.14 13.39 16.60
N ASP A 113 6.94 14.23 15.96
CA ASP A 113 7.45 15.43 16.60
C ASP A 113 6.31 16.42 16.93
N ARG A 114 6.64 17.50 17.63
CA ARG A 114 5.67 18.55 17.99
C ARG A 114 5.02 19.24 16.79
N ASN A 115 5.63 19.14 15.62
CA ASN A 115 5.13 19.70 14.36
C ASN A 115 4.25 18.70 13.59
N GLY A 116 4.05 17.49 14.11
CA GLY A 116 3.23 16.45 13.50
C GLY A 116 3.94 15.64 12.40
N ASN A 117 5.27 15.69 12.37
CA ASN A 117 6.06 14.95 11.38
C ASN A 117 6.53 13.61 11.94
N ILE A 118 6.51 12.58 11.08
CA ILE A 118 7.37 11.42 11.24
C ILE A 118 8.77 11.89 10.88
N THR A 119 9.62 12.12 11.88
CA THR A 119 10.99 12.58 11.63
C THR A 119 11.81 11.50 10.92
N GLU A 120 12.94 11.92 10.35
CA GLU A 120 13.91 10.96 9.80
C GLU A 120 14.49 10.04 10.89
N LYS A 121 14.62 10.50 12.13
CA LYS A 121 15.08 9.66 13.25
C LYS A 121 14.05 8.59 13.61
N THR A 122 12.78 8.97 13.77
CA THR A 122 11.69 8.01 13.97
C THR A 122 11.65 6.99 12.83
N PHE A 123 11.77 7.45 11.57
CA PHE A 123 11.81 6.56 10.41
C PHE A 123 12.96 5.54 10.52
N GLN A 124 14.19 5.99 10.75
CA GLN A 124 15.37 5.10 10.83
C GLN A 124 15.33 4.16 12.04
N ASN A 125 14.83 4.63 13.19
CA ASN A 125 14.61 3.78 14.36
C ASN A 125 13.55 2.72 14.08
N THR A 126 12.50 3.08 13.34
CA THR A 126 11.46 2.13 12.92
C THR A 126 12.03 1.08 11.98
N VAL A 127 12.94 1.46 11.06
CA VAL A 127 13.66 0.52 10.20
C VAL A 127 14.49 -0.47 11.03
N LYS A 128 15.24 0.01 12.03
CA LYS A 128 16.03 -0.85 12.93
C LYS A 128 15.15 -1.86 13.67
N ALA A 129 14.06 -1.38 14.27
CA ALA A 129 13.13 -2.23 15.01
C ALA A 129 12.47 -3.27 14.09
N VAL A 130 12.00 -2.86 12.91
CA VAL A 130 11.37 -3.81 11.97
C VAL A 130 12.36 -4.83 11.42
N LYS A 131 13.64 -4.48 11.18
CA LYS A 131 14.69 -5.46 10.84
C LYS A 131 14.86 -6.51 11.95
N GLU A 132 14.85 -6.10 13.20
CA GLU A 132 14.92 -7.01 14.34
C GLU A 132 13.70 -7.94 14.41
N LEU A 133 12.50 -7.41 14.18
CA LEU A 133 11.27 -8.20 14.09
C LEU A 133 11.32 -9.23 12.95
N ILE A 134 11.83 -8.85 11.77
CA ILE A 134 11.94 -9.76 10.62
C ILE A 134 12.98 -10.85 10.88
N ALA A 135 14.07 -10.55 11.58
CA ALA A 135 15.03 -11.57 12.00
C ALA A 135 14.37 -12.63 12.91
N LYS A 136 13.41 -12.22 13.75
CA LYS A 136 12.61 -13.12 14.61
C LYS A 136 11.49 -13.85 13.84
N TYR A 137 10.92 -13.21 12.82
CA TYR A 137 9.81 -13.73 12.02
C TYR A 137 10.15 -13.70 10.51
N PRO A 138 11.02 -14.61 10.04
CA PRO A 138 11.53 -14.58 8.64
C PRO A 138 10.45 -14.82 7.58
N ASN A 139 9.29 -15.34 7.98
CA ASN A 139 8.11 -15.47 7.11
C ASN A 139 7.43 -14.12 6.79
N VAL A 140 7.80 -13.04 7.49
CA VAL A 140 7.39 -11.66 7.20
C VAL A 140 8.29 -11.07 6.13
N THR A 141 7.89 -11.29 4.88
CA THR A 141 8.57 -10.78 3.69
C THR A 141 8.17 -9.34 3.38
N ARG A 142 8.88 -8.69 2.44
CA ARG A 142 8.64 -7.30 2.02
C ARG A 142 7.17 -6.96 1.71
N ASN A 143 6.46 -7.88 1.07
CA ASN A 143 5.05 -7.73 0.71
C ASN A 143 4.06 -7.95 1.88
N LYS A 144 4.57 -8.33 3.06
CA LYS A 144 3.81 -8.51 4.31
C LYS A 144 4.03 -7.36 5.30
N ILE A 145 4.52 -6.23 4.80
CA ILE A 145 4.48 -4.93 5.48
C ILE A 145 3.42 -4.08 4.81
N TRP A 146 2.36 -3.79 5.56
CA TRP A 146 1.20 -3.04 5.10
C TRP A 146 0.99 -1.79 5.95
N ARG A 147 0.21 -0.84 5.46
CA ARG A 147 -0.34 0.26 6.25
C ARG A 147 -1.68 -0.18 6.82
N HIS A 148 -2.14 0.45 7.90
CA HIS A 148 -3.53 0.27 8.36
C HIS A 148 -4.54 0.57 7.25
N TYR A 149 -4.24 1.56 6.41
CA TYR A 149 -4.99 1.85 5.18
C TYR A 149 -5.21 0.63 4.29
N ASP A 150 -4.18 -0.20 4.11
CA ASP A 150 -4.28 -1.36 3.24
C ASP A 150 -5.15 -2.47 3.86
N VAL A 151 -5.42 -2.41 5.17
CA VAL A 151 -6.21 -3.42 5.91
C VAL A 151 -7.68 -3.04 6.01
N THR A 152 -7.98 -1.78 6.34
CA THR A 152 -9.35 -1.32 6.62
C THR A 152 -9.78 -0.10 5.81
N GLY A 153 -8.84 0.56 5.11
CA GLY A 153 -9.08 1.82 4.41
C GLY A 153 -8.90 3.07 5.28
N LYS A 154 -8.54 2.93 6.56
CA LYS A 154 -8.29 4.08 7.45
C LYS A 154 -7.12 4.89 6.90
N ASN A 155 -7.21 6.22 6.90
CA ASN A 155 -6.11 7.10 6.47
C ASN A 155 -4.93 7.07 7.47
N CYS A 156 -4.24 5.94 7.57
CA CYS A 156 -3.20 5.66 8.54
C CYS A 156 -2.15 4.71 7.93
N PRO A 157 -0.86 5.07 7.95
CA PRO A 157 -0.32 6.37 8.36
C PRO A 157 -0.64 7.44 7.32
N ALA A 158 -1.31 8.52 7.69
CA ALA A 158 -1.76 9.54 6.72
C ALA A 158 -0.63 10.11 5.86
N PRO A 159 0.58 10.41 6.39
CA PRO A 159 1.70 10.85 5.55
C PRO A 159 2.11 9.84 4.48
N TRP A 160 2.02 8.55 4.77
CA TRP A 160 2.36 7.47 3.83
C TRP A 160 1.19 7.07 2.94
N VAL A 161 -0.05 7.41 3.32
CA VAL A 161 -1.20 7.34 2.40
C VAL A 161 -1.09 8.47 1.38
N ALA A 162 -0.76 9.68 1.82
CA ALA A 162 -0.53 10.83 0.95
C ALA A 162 0.71 10.69 0.06
N LYS A 163 1.78 10.05 0.58
CA LYS A 163 3.03 9.79 -0.14
C LYS A 163 3.40 8.29 -0.06
N PRO A 164 2.80 7.42 -0.88
CA PRO A 164 3.05 5.98 -0.86
C PRO A 164 4.52 5.57 -1.08
N SER A 165 5.32 6.44 -1.72
CA SER A 165 6.76 6.20 -1.89
C SER A 165 7.52 6.13 -0.56
N GLU A 166 6.99 6.67 0.55
CA GLU A 166 7.60 6.50 1.87
C GLU A 166 7.47 5.06 2.40
N LEU A 167 6.38 4.34 2.08
CA LEU A 167 6.27 2.93 2.41
C LEU A 167 7.29 2.09 1.62
N GLU A 168 7.49 2.40 0.34
CA GLU A 168 8.49 1.70 -0.47
C GLU A 168 9.92 2.04 -0.04
N ARG A 169 10.18 3.30 0.29
CA ARG A 169 11.44 3.73 0.90
C ARG A 169 11.71 2.98 2.21
N PHE A 170 10.69 2.81 3.04
CA PHE A 170 10.79 2.04 4.28
C PHE A 170 11.12 0.58 4.01
N LYS A 171 10.39 -0.06 3.10
CA LYS A 171 10.65 -1.44 2.68
C LYS A 171 12.05 -1.63 2.08
N ASP A 172 12.54 -0.68 1.30
CA ASP A 172 13.92 -0.67 0.78
C ASP A 172 14.95 -0.57 1.90
N ALA A 173 14.71 0.28 2.88
CA ALA A 173 15.62 0.44 4.02
C ALA A 173 15.67 -0.84 4.88
N VAL A 174 14.55 -1.56 5.00
CA VAL A 174 14.42 -2.81 5.77
C VAL A 174 15.05 -4.01 5.06
N PHE A 175 14.72 -4.25 3.79
CA PHE A 175 15.12 -5.47 3.06
C PHE A 175 16.31 -5.27 2.11
N GLY A 176 16.80 -4.03 1.98
CA GLY A 176 17.67 -3.63 0.88
C GLY A 176 16.86 -3.38 -0.40
N LYS A 177 17.48 -2.69 -1.36
CA LYS A 177 16.93 -2.58 -2.70
C LYS A 177 17.00 -3.96 -3.35
N THR A 178 15.86 -4.54 -3.68
CA THR A 178 15.84 -5.68 -4.60
C THR A 178 16.46 -5.23 -5.92
N SER A 179 17.55 -5.86 -6.36
CA SER A 179 18.14 -5.63 -7.68
C SER A 179 17.10 -5.95 -8.75
N GLY A 180 16.37 -4.92 -9.12
CA GLY A 180 15.16 -4.94 -9.93
C GLY A 180 14.70 -3.50 -10.09
N SER A 181 15.38 -2.80 -11.00
CA SER A 181 15.20 -1.39 -11.40
C SER A 181 15.84 -0.36 -10.48
N ASN A 182 17.06 0.04 -10.86
CA ASN A 182 17.66 1.31 -10.50
C ASN A 182 16.68 2.48 -10.71
N SER A 183 16.63 3.39 -9.74
CA SER A 183 16.47 4.82 -10.00
C SER A 183 17.36 5.56 -9.01
N THR A 184 18.35 6.20 -9.62
CA THR A 184 19.48 6.90 -9.05
C THR A 184 19.09 8.26 -8.50
N ALA A 185 19.93 8.74 -7.59
CA ALA A 185 20.14 10.16 -7.37
C ALA A 185 20.47 10.90 -8.70
N LYS A 186 20.32 12.22 -8.67
CA LYS A 186 20.64 13.22 -9.70
C LYS A 186 22.07 13.07 -10.29
N PRO A 187 22.39 13.74 -11.42
CA PRO A 187 23.12 13.15 -12.54
C PRO A 187 24.60 13.53 -12.57
N SER A 188 25.42 12.62 -13.07
CA SER A 188 26.65 12.96 -13.82
C SER A 188 27.08 11.76 -14.68
N THR A 189 27.21 11.99 -15.97
CA THR A 189 27.92 11.16 -16.97
C THR A 189 29.45 11.25 -16.73
N PRO A 190 30.33 10.36 -17.26
CA PRO A 190 30.23 9.68 -18.56
C PRO A 190 30.63 8.17 -18.66
N SER A 191 30.12 7.56 -19.73
CA SER A 191 30.61 6.43 -20.57
C SER A 191 31.39 5.23 -19.98
N ALA A 192 30.81 4.03 -20.15
CA ALA A 192 31.44 2.88 -20.84
C ALA A 192 30.38 1.80 -21.22
N LYS A 193 30.44 1.30 -22.47
CA LYS A 193 29.86 0.00 -22.93
C LYS A 193 30.69 -1.15 -22.29
N PRO A 194 30.26 -2.45 -22.21
CA PRO A 194 29.47 -3.20 -23.20
C PRO A 194 28.49 -4.31 -22.71
N SER A 195 27.75 -4.83 -23.71
CA SER A 195 27.19 -6.20 -23.91
C SER A 195 25.98 -6.72 -23.10
N THR A 196 24.88 -6.90 -23.84
CA THR A 196 23.71 -7.76 -23.57
C THR A 196 24.06 -9.25 -23.55
N PRO A 197 23.24 -10.08 -22.86
CA PRO A 197 22.26 -10.88 -23.60
C PRO A 197 20.80 -10.59 -23.19
N ALA A 198 19.91 -10.59 -24.17
CA ALA A 198 18.49 -10.28 -24.02
C ALA A 198 17.74 -11.35 -23.19
N THR A 199 17.27 -10.96 -22.00
CA THR A 199 16.26 -11.72 -21.27
C THR A 199 14.90 -11.12 -21.59
N LYS A 200 13.96 -11.92 -22.13
CA LYS A 200 12.59 -11.48 -22.40
C LYS A 200 11.98 -10.88 -21.12
N PRO A 201 11.31 -9.71 -21.18
CA PRO A 201 10.74 -9.10 -19.99
C PRO A 201 9.67 -10.01 -19.38
N SER A 202 9.90 -10.48 -18.16
CA SER A 202 8.93 -11.23 -17.35
C SER A 202 7.87 -10.27 -16.81
N TYR A 203 6.72 -10.20 -17.47
CA TYR A 203 5.53 -9.47 -17.01
C TYR A 203 4.50 -10.45 -16.42
N ILE A 204 3.61 -9.95 -15.55
CA ILE A 204 2.57 -10.80 -14.96
C ILE A 204 1.58 -11.26 -16.04
N THR A 205 1.16 -12.52 -15.99
CA THR A 205 0.03 -13.00 -16.79
C THR A 205 -1.26 -12.71 -16.05
N LEU A 206 -2.21 -12.04 -16.71
CA LEU A 206 -3.51 -11.68 -16.18
C LEU A 206 -4.53 -12.79 -16.37
N SER A 207 -5.38 -13.02 -15.37
CA SER A 207 -6.67 -13.65 -15.57
C SER A 207 -7.57 -12.75 -16.42
N VAL A 208 -8.27 -13.32 -17.41
CA VAL A 208 -9.18 -12.57 -18.28
C VAL A 208 -10.57 -12.53 -17.65
N ASP A 209 -10.71 -11.74 -16.59
CA ASP A 209 -11.93 -11.64 -15.79
C ASP A 209 -12.85 -10.47 -16.20
N GLY A 210 -12.37 -9.56 -17.06
CA GLY A 210 -13.11 -8.37 -17.48
C GLY A 210 -13.22 -7.28 -16.42
N LYS A 211 -12.49 -7.39 -15.31
CA LYS A 211 -12.47 -6.39 -14.24
C LYS A 211 -11.23 -5.53 -14.35
N PHE A 212 -11.40 -4.20 -14.40
CA PHE A 212 -10.25 -3.28 -14.45
C PHE A 212 -9.74 -3.05 -13.02
N GLY A 213 -9.23 -4.12 -12.42
CA GLY A 213 -8.65 -4.13 -11.08
C GLY A 213 -7.14 -3.91 -11.07
N PRO A 214 -6.52 -3.98 -9.88
CA PRO A 214 -5.12 -3.65 -9.68
C PRO A 214 -4.16 -4.45 -10.58
N ALA A 215 -4.42 -5.74 -10.84
CA ALA A 215 -3.60 -6.53 -11.74
C ALA A 215 -3.60 -5.99 -13.18
N THR A 216 -4.77 -5.64 -13.71
CA THR A 216 -4.92 -5.02 -15.04
C THR A 216 -4.18 -3.69 -15.10
N ALA A 217 -4.30 -2.85 -14.08
CA ALA A 217 -3.56 -1.58 -13.99
C ALA A 217 -2.04 -1.79 -13.91
N ARG A 218 -1.57 -2.70 -13.06
CA ARG A 218 -0.15 -3.07 -12.93
C ARG A 218 0.44 -3.52 -14.25
N ARG A 219 -0.28 -4.38 -14.97
CA ARG A 219 0.18 -4.90 -16.26
C ARG A 219 0.15 -3.84 -17.36
N LEU A 220 -0.82 -2.94 -17.34
CA LEU A 220 -0.85 -1.77 -18.22
C LEU A 220 0.34 -0.83 -17.96
N GLN A 221 0.68 -0.62 -16.70
CA GLN A 221 1.86 0.17 -16.31
C GLN A 221 3.17 -0.52 -16.72
N GLN A 222 3.26 -1.84 -16.60
CA GLN A 222 4.36 -2.63 -17.15
C GLN A 222 4.48 -2.46 -18.67
N TYR A 223 3.35 -2.47 -19.39
CA TYR A 223 3.34 -2.31 -20.85
C TYR A 223 3.91 -0.95 -21.28
N PHE A 224 3.47 0.12 -20.61
CA PHE A 224 3.90 1.48 -20.95
C PHE A 224 5.18 1.94 -20.25
N GLY A 225 5.78 1.09 -19.39
CA GLY A 225 6.96 1.47 -18.60
C GLY A 225 6.71 2.62 -17.61
N THR A 226 5.49 2.78 -17.13
CA THR A 226 5.15 3.81 -16.12
C THR A 226 5.28 3.26 -14.70
N THR A 227 5.06 4.11 -13.69
CA THR A 227 5.00 3.71 -12.28
C THR A 227 4.02 2.54 -12.12
N GLN A 228 4.53 1.41 -11.65
CA GLN A 228 3.77 0.17 -11.59
C GLN A 228 3.01 0.02 -10.26
N ASP A 229 2.33 1.05 -9.78
CA ASP A 229 1.68 1.05 -8.46
C ASP A 229 0.32 0.29 -8.41
N SER A 230 -0.11 -0.30 -9.53
CA SER A 230 -1.41 -0.97 -9.68
C SER A 230 -2.62 -0.04 -9.57
N VAL A 231 -2.40 1.27 -9.59
CA VAL A 231 -3.43 2.30 -9.42
C VAL A 231 -3.56 3.16 -10.67
N ILE A 232 -4.80 3.41 -11.07
CA ILE A 232 -5.11 4.47 -12.03
C ILE A 232 -5.36 5.75 -11.22
N SER A 233 -4.31 6.53 -10.99
CA SER A 233 -4.32 7.68 -10.07
C SER A 233 -5.15 8.88 -10.56
N HIS A 234 -5.62 9.73 -9.63
CA HIS A 234 -6.22 11.04 -9.94
C HIS A 234 -7.38 11.02 -10.95
N GLN A 235 -8.29 10.06 -10.79
CA GLN A 235 -9.45 9.92 -11.64
C GLN A 235 -10.63 10.70 -11.11
N TYR A 236 -11.42 11.28 -12.01
CA TYR A 236 -12.71 11.87 -11.65
C TYR A 236 -13.81 10.82 -11.79
N LYS A 237 -14.62 10.60 -10.74
CA LYS A 237 -15.64 9.55 -10.74
C LYS A 237 -16.84 9.97 -11.58
N GLN A 238 -17.15 9.18 -12.60
CA GLN A 238 -18.25 9.42 -13.54
C GLN A 238 -18.94 8.10 -13.89
N LYS A 239 -20.16 8.18 -14.45
CA LYS A 239 -20.98 7.00 -14.79
C LYS A 239 -20.26 5.96 -15.67
N PHE A 240 -19.31 6.41 -16.49
CA PHE A 240 -18.60 5.57 -17.45
C PHE A 240 -17.33 4.90 -16.92
N ASN A 241 -16.71 5.42 -15.85
CA ASN A 241 -15.45 4.89 -15.30
C ASN A 241 -15.57 4.37 -13.87
N GLN A 242 -16.74 4.46 -13.25
CA GLN A 242 -16.99 4.03 -11.86
C GLN A 242 -16.62 2.56 -11.57
N ASN A 243 -16.57 1.70 -12.59
CA ASN A 243 -16.19 0.28 -12.45
C ASN A 243 -14.72 0.00 -12.73
N ILE A 244 -13.89 1.04 -12.81
CA ILE A 244 -12.44 0.86 -12.81
C ILE A 244 -12.01 0.68 -11.36
N TYR A 245 -11.97 -0.58 -10.90
CA TYR A 245 -11.65 -0.93 -9.51
C TYR A 245 -10.24 -0.54 -9.07
N ALA A 246 -9.32 -0.35 -10.03
CA ALA A 246 -7.99 0.21 -9.80
C ALA A 246 -7.95 1.75 -9.74
N ALA A 247 -9.05 2.45 -10.03
CA ALA A 247 -9.06 3.90 -10.05
C ALA A 247 -9.03 4.47 -8.63
N GLN A 248 -8.06 5.35 -8.39
CA GLN A 248 -8.10 6.27 -7.28
C GLN A 248 -8.92 7.47 -7.71
N PHE A 249 -10.17 7.53 -7.23
CA PHE A 249 -11.03 8.68 -7.48
C PHE A 249 -10.70 9.83 -6.52
N ASP A 250 -10.48 11.02 -7.06
CA ASP A 250 -10.31 12.27 -6.32
C ASP A 250 -10.83 13.47 -7.14
N GLN A 251 -10.71 14.67 -6.57
CA GLN A 251 -11.19 15.92 -7.19
C GLN A 251 -10.05 16.74 -7.82
N THR A 252 -8.83 16.20 -7.86
CA THR A 252 -7.64 16.97 -8.26
C THR A 252 -7.53 17.18 -9.76
N LEU A 253 -8.25 16.36 -10.56
CA LEU A 253 -8.21 16.34 -12.02
C LEU A 253 -6.80 16.25 -12.63
N ARG A 254 -5.80 15.81 -11.86
CA ARG A 254 -4.40 15.71 -12.30
C ARG A 254 -4.19 14.64 -13.38
N GLY A 255 -5.02 13.60 -13.36
CA GLY A 255 -4.91 12.44 -14.26
C GLY A 255 -3.72 11.53 -13.98
N SER A 256 -3.81 10.29 -14.44
CA SER A 256 -2.78 9.26 -14.26
C SER A 256 -1.79 9.25 -15.41
N ASN A 257 -0.50 9.07 -15.11
CA ASN A 257 0.56 8.92 -16.11
C ASN A 257 0.36 7.69 -17.02
N VAL A 258 -0.15 6.57 -16.49
CA VAL A 258 -0.45 5.40 -17.34
C VAL A 258 -1.62 5.67 -18.28
N ILE A 259 -2.59 6.49 -17.87
CA ILE A 259 -3.69 6.89 -18.74
C ILE A 259 -3.23 7.90 -19.78
N ARG A 260 -2.33 8.83 -19.46
CA ARG A 260 -1.70 9.69 -20.48
C ARG A 260 -0.95 8.87 -21.53
N ALA A 261 -0.20 7.84 -21.11
CA ALA A 261 0.47 6.93 -22.03
C ALA A 261 -0.52 6.16 -22.91
N LEU A 262 -1.62 5.66 -22.31
CA LEU A 262 -2.70 5.02 -23.05
C LEU A 262 -3.35 5.98 -24.04
N GLN A 263 -3.65 7.21 -23.63
CA GLN A 263 -4.24 8.26 -24.47
C GLN A 263 -3.33 8.61 -25.65
N LYS A 264 -2.02 8.69 -25.41
CA LYS A 264 -1.01 8.86 -26.47
C LYS A 264 -1.06 7.72 -27.47
N LEU A 265 -1.14 6.46 -27.02
CA LEU A 265 -1.29 5.29 -27.90
C LEU A 265 -2.60 5.33 -28.71
N LEU A 266 -3.67 5.83 -28.09
CA LEU A 266 -5.00 5.93 -28.69
C LEU A 266 -5.18 7.14 -29.61
N GLY A 267 -4.23 8.09 -29.62
CA GLY A 267 -4.33 9.32 -30.41
C GLY A 267 -5.42 10.28 -29.92
N VAL A 268 -5.69 10.32 -28.61
CA VAL A 268 -6.67 11.23 -27.99
C VAL A 268 -6.00 12.23 -27.04
N SER A 269 -6.76 13.21 -26.52
CA SER A 269 -6.27 14.17 -25.51
C SER A 269 -5.64 13.44 -24.32
N GLN A 270 -4.47 13.93 -23.88
CA GLN A 270 -3.63 13.29 -22.86
C GLN A 270 -3.83 13.96 -21.49
N ASP A 271 -5.08 14.10 -21.04
CA ASP A 271 -5.42 14.69 -19.74
C ASP A 271 -5.16 13.75 -18.54
N GLY A 272 -4.91 12.46 -18.81
CA GLY A 272 -4.70 11.43 -17.81
C GLY A 272 -5.99 10.93 -17.15
N LEU A 273 -7.15 11.38 -17.61
CA LEU A 273 -8.44 10.94 -17.12
C LEU A 273 -8.99 9.84 -18.01
N MET A 274 -9.52 8.80 -17.36
CA MET A 274 -10.14 7.67 -18.00
C MET A 274 -11.60 8.03 -18.34
N GLY A 275 -11.75 9.08 -19.15
CA GLY A 275 -13.00 9.69 -19.58
C GLY A 275 -13.71 8.91 -20.69
N GLN A 276 -14.98 9.26 -20.97
CA GLN A 276 -15.79 8.59 -21.99
C GLN A 276 -15.11 8.55 -23.38
N ALA A 277 -14.46 9.64 -23.79
CA ALA A 277 -13.74 9.71 -25.07
C ALA A 277 -12.58 8.71 -25.13
N THR A 278 -11.77 8.65 -24.08
CA THR A 278 -10.67 7.69 -23.99
C THR A 278 -11.18 6.25 -23.93
N ILE A 279 -12.29 5.98 -23.23
CA ILE A 279 -12.91 4.64 -23.19
C ILE A 279 -13.41 4.23 -24.58
N LYS A 280 -14.10 5.11 -25.31
CA LYS A 280 -14.54 4.84 -26.70
C LYS A 280 -13.35 4.56 -27.63
N ALA A 281 -12.27 5.32 -27.49
CA ALA A 281 -11.07 5.10 -28.29
C ALA A 281 -10.41 3.74 -27.98
N LEU A 282 -10.35 3.35 -26.70
CA LEU A 282 -9.86 2.03 -26.30
C LEU A 282 -10.74 0.91 -26.87
N GLN A 283 -12.06 1.06 -26.79
CA GLN A 283 -13.03 0.12 -27.36
C GLN A 283 -12.86 -0.04 -28.88
N LYS A 284 -12.68 1.08 -29.59
CA LYS A 284 -12.41 1.07 -31.03
C LYS A 284 -11.12 0.31 -31.35
N ARG A 285 -10.03 0.60 -30.62
CA ARG A 285 -8.73 -0.05 -30.83
C ARG A 285 -8.78 -1.56 -30.59
N LEU A 286 -9.53 -1.99 -29.59
CA LEU A 286 -9.65 -3.40 -29.19
C LEU A 286 -10.80 -4.14 -29.89
N GLY A 287 -11.50 -3.51 -30.83
CA GLY A 287 -12.55 -4.16 -31.62
C GLY A 287 -13.80 -4.55 -30.82
N THR A 288 -14.11 -3.82 -29.74
CA THR A 288 -15.31 -4.04 -28.92
C THR A 288 -16.36 -2.95 -29.14
N THR A 289 -17.59 -3.17 -28.66
CA THR A 289 -18.66 -2.16 -28.67
C THR A 289 -18.18 -0.81 -28.11
N GLN A 290 -18.44 0.27 -28.86
CA GLN A 290 -17.95 1.62 -28.56
C GLN A 290 -18.97 2.45 -27.77
N ASP A 291 -19.49 1.91 -26.67
CA ASP A 291 -20.48 2.58 -25.81
C ASP A 291 -19.88 3.67 -24.88
N GLY A 292 -18.55 3.68 -24.74
CA GLY A 292 -17.81 4.59 -23.87
C GLY A 292 -17.90 4.28 -22.39
N ILE A 293 -18.28 3.06 -22.01
CA ILE A 293 -18.50 2.65 -20.62
C ILE A 293 -17.63 1.45 -20.26
N ILE A 294 -17.03 1.49 -19.07
CA ILE A 294 -16.49 0.31 -18.41
C ILE A 294 -17.59 -0.26 -17.50
N SER A 295 -18.19 -1.39 -17.90
CA SER A 295 -19.14 -2.16 -17.08
C SER A 295 -18.41 -2.93 -15.95
N PRO A 296 -19.12 -3.42 -14.91
CA PRO A 296 -18.52 -4.20 -13.81
C PRO A 296 -17.70 -5.40 -14.28
N VAL A 297 -18.20 -6.08 -15.30
CA VAL A 297 -17.47 -7.06 -16.10
C VAL A 297 -17.53 -6.59 -17.55
N SER A 298 -16.41 -6.15 -18.08
CA SER A 298 -16.35 -5.40 -19.34
C SER A 298 -15.62 -6.15 -20.44
N ASN A 299 -16.26 -6.23 -21.61
CA ASN A 299 -15.68 -6.85 -22.80
C ASN A 299 -14.42 -6.11 -23.27
N VAL A 300 -14.37 -4.78 -23.19
CA VAL A 300 -13.16 -4.02 -23.52
C VAL A 300 -12.04 -4.31 -22.53
N VAL A 301 -12.36 -4.56 -21.25
CA VAL A 301 -11.35 -4.95 -20.26
C VAL A 301 -10.85 -6.37 -20.50
N LYS A 302 -11.73 -7.32 -20.87
CA LYS A 302 -11.30 -8.68 -21.29
C LYS A 302 -10.34 -8.60 -22.48
N ALA A 303 -10.69 -7.81 -23.50
CA ALA A 303 -9.84 -7.59 -24.66
C ALA A 303 -8.50 -6.93 -24.27
N LEU A 304 -8.53 -5.94 -23.37
CA LEU A 304 -7.32 -5.30 -22.84
C LEU A 304 -6.42 -6.31 -22.13
N GLN A 305 -6.97 -7.15 -21.26
CA GLN A 305 -6.22 -8.19 -20.55
C GLN A 305 -5.59 -9.21 -21.50
N GLN A 306 -6.33 -9.64 -22.53
CA GLN A 306 -5.82 -10.53 -23.57
C GLN A 306 -4.68 -9.89 -24.38
N ALA A 307 -4.85 -8.63 -24.80
CA ALA A 307 -3.84 -7.86 -25.52
C ALA A 307 -2.57 -7.68 -24.68
N LEU A 308 -2.73 -7.34 -23.41
CA LEU A 308 -1.64 -7.22 -22.44
C LEU A 308 -0.92 -8.56 -22.21
N ASN A 309 -1.62 -9.68 -22.08
CA ASN A 309 -0.97 -11.00 -21.96
C ASN A 309 -0.10 -11.33 -23.18
N LYS A 310 -0.53 -10.90 -24.37
CA LYS A 310 0.22 -11.04 -25.62
C LYS A 310 1.27 -9.95 -25.83
N ASN A 311 1.34 -8.96 -24.94
CA ASN A 311 2.18 -7.77 -25.05
C ASN A 311 1.98 -7.01 -26.38
N LYS A 312 0.73 -6.87 -26.83
CA LYS A 312 0.35 -6.23 -28.11
C LYS A 312 -0.85 -5.31 -27.94
N LEU A 313 -0.65 -4.16 -27.30
CA LEU A 313 -1.66 -3.10 -27.19
C LEU A 313 -1.58 -2.14 -28.36
#